data_AF-A0AA87FHI1-F1
#
_entry.id   AF-A0AA87FHI1-F1
#
_cell.length_a   1.000
_cell.length_b   1.000
_cell.length_c   1.000
_cell.angle_alpha   90.00
_cell.angle_beta   90.00
_cell.angle_gamma   90.00
#
_symmetry.space_group_name_H-M   'P 1'
#
loop_
_entity.id
_entity.type
_entity.pdbx_description
1 polymer ?
#
loop_
_entity_poly.entity_id
_entity_poly.type
_entity_poly.pdbx_seq_one_letter_code
_entity_poly.pdbx_strand_id
1 'polypeptide(L)'
;MFYPDVKEYLRKMRGNIDFAVMKERLPLVHRYWQVTEAEVERIVREESEEDFWTSVQQIILLDAKLVLLRSYISEFDFQGFSEEEIIENIELDHSTYTKELCGYNLTDTGHPSILFGKGR
;
A
#
# COMPACT_ATOMS: atom_id res chain seq x y z
N MET A 1 -9.81 8.11 12.75
CA MET A 1 -10.47 6.78 12.77
C MET A 1 -9.44 5.78 13.27
N PHE A 2 -9.79 4.89 14.19
CA PHE A 2 -8.91 3.80 14.63
C PHE A 2 -9.38 2.48 14.02
N TYR A 3 -8.44 1.59 13.72
CA TYR A 3 -8.71 0.23 13.25
C TYR A 3 -8.50 -0.74 14.42
N PRO A 4 -9.54 -1.46 14.86
CA PRO A 4 -9.43 -2.37 16.01
C PRO A 4 -8.63 -3.64 15.69
N ASP A 5 -8.58 -4.04 14.41
CA ASP A 5 -7.83 -5.19 13.92
C ASP A 5 -7.51 -5.05 12.42
N VAL A 6 -6.62 -5.90 11.93
CA VAL A 6 -6.18 -5.92 10.53
C VAL A 6 -7.32 -6.22 9.55
N LYS A 7 -8.32 -7.02 9.94
CA LYS A 7 -9.43 -7.39 9.06
C LYS A 7 -10.32 -6.18 8.80
N GLU A 8 -10.60 -5.38 9.84
CA GLU A 8 -11.38 -4.16 9.71
C GLU A 8 -10.63 -3.09 8.92
N TYR A 9 -9.30 -2.98 9.09
CA TYR A 9 -8.45 -2.14 8.24
C TYR A 9 -8.56 -2.53 6.76
N LEU A 10 -8.27 -3.79 6.42
CA LEU A 10 -8.30 -4.28 5.04
C LEU A 10 -9.69 -4.14 4.42
N ARG A 11 -10.75 -4.46 5.17
CA ARG A 11 -12.13 -4.28 4.72
C ARG A 11 -12.42 -2.83 4.34
N LYS A 12 -11.98 -1.85 5.15
CA LYS A 12 -12.17 -0.43 4.83
C LYS A 12 -11.29 0.04 3.69
N MET A 13 -10.06 -0.47 3.58
CA MET A 13 -9.14 -0.17 2.49
C MET A 13 -9.72 -0.60 1.13
N ARG A 14 -10.27 -1.81 1.04
CA ARG A 14 -11.00 -2.28 -0.15
C ARG A 14 -12.18 -1.37 -0.50
N GLY A 15 -12.84 -0.79 0.50
CA GLY A 15 -13.95 0.16 0.29
C GLY A 15 -15.08 -0.45 -0.54
N ASN A 16 -15.33 0.13 -1.71
CA ASN A 16 -16.35 -0.28 -2.67
C ASN A 16 -15.78 -1.00 -3.91
N ILE A 17 -14.51 -1.40 -3.89
CA ILE A 17 -13.89 -2.15 -5.00
C ILE A 17 -14.58 -3.51 -5.12
N ASP A 18 -15.08 -3.82 -6.33
CA ASP A 18 -15.58 -5.15 -6.65
C ASP A 18 -14.42 -6.06 -7.08
N PHE A 19 -14.01 -6.96 -6.19
CA PHE A 19 -12.90 -7.88 -6.42
C PHE A 19 -13.19 -8.92 -7.50
N ALA A 20 -14.46 -9.26 -7.75
CA ALA A 20 -14.80 -10.19 -8.83
C ALA A 20 -14.55 -9.52 -10.18
N VAL A 21 -15.00 -8.28 -10.33
CA VAL A 21 -14.75 -7.46 -11.53
C VAL A 21 -13.26 -7.18 -11.69
N MET A 22 -12.56 -6.83 -10.60
CA MET A 22 -11.11 -6.60 -10.64
C MET A 22 -10.37 -7.86 -11.07
N LYS A 23 -10.71 -9.04 -10.55
CA LYS A 23 -10.08 -10.30 -10.95
C LYS A 23 -10.27 -10.62 -12.43
N GLU A 24 -11.44 -10.30 -12.98
CA GLU A 24 -11.75 -10.55 -14.40
C GLU A 24 -11.01 -9.57 -15.32
N ARG A 25 -10.97 -8.28 -14.98
CA ARG A 25 -10.37 -7.24 -15.81
C ARG A 25 -8.87 -7.07 -15.61
N LEU A 26 -8.40 -7.29 -14.38
CA LEU A 26 -7.02 -7.07 -13.93
C LEU A 26 -6.53 -8.22 -13.03
N PRO A 27 -6.31 -9.41 -13.58
CA PRO A 27 -5.90 -10.57 -12.79
C PRO A 27 -4.55 -10.39 -12.07
N LEU A 28 -3.59 -9.65 -12.65
CA LEU A 28 -2.27 -9.41 -12.06
C LEU A 28 -2.36 -8.39 -10.93
N VAL A 29 -3.06 -7.27 -11.13
CA VAL A 29 -3.29 -6.26 -10.07
C VAL A 29 -4.09 -6.88 -8.93
N HIS A 30 -5.12 -7.68 -9.24
CA HIS A 30 -5.87 -8.41 -8.23
C HIS A 30 -4.97 -9.34 -7.40
N ARG A 31 -4.10 -10.12 -8.07
CA ARG A 31 -3.15 -10.99 -7.38
C ARG A 31 -2.17 -10.20 -6.53
N TYR A 32 -1.65 -9.10 -7.06
CA TYR A 32 -0.73 -8.22 -6.35
C TYR A 32 -1.38 -7.67 -5.08
N TRP A 33 -2.62 -7.14 -5.18
CA TRP A 33 -3.40 -6.70 -4.02
C TRP A 33 -3.52 -7.79 -2.96
N GLN A 34 -3.92 -9.01 -3.35
CA GLN A 34 -4.07 -10.12 -2.41
C GLN A 34 -2.76 -10.48 -1.70
N VAL A 35 -1.63 -10.43 -2.41
CA VAL A 35 -0.31 -10.66 -1.81
C VAL A 35 0.04 -9.55 -0.84
N THR A 36 -0.22 -8.28 -1.17
CA THR A 36 0.01 -7.14 -0.28
C THR A 36 -0.80 -7.27 1.01
N GLU A 37 -2.09 -7.63 0.91
CA GLU A 37 -2.94 -7.85 2.09
C GLU A 37 -2.46 -9.02 2.96
N ALA A 38 -2.10 -10.14 2.32
CA ALA A 38 -1.59 -11.31 3.02
C ALA A 38 -0.29 -10.98 3.78
N GLU A 39 0.55 -10.11 3.23
CA GLU A 39 1.77 -9.65 3.90
C GLU A 39 1.46 -8.76 5.11
N VAL A 40 0.48 -7.86 5.01
CA VAL A 40 0.00 -7.09 6.18
C VAL A 40 -0.51 -8.03 7.28
N GLU A 41 -1.33 -9.02 6.92
CA GLU A 41 -1.83 -10.01 7.89
C GLU A 41 -0.73 -10.85 8.51
N ARG A 42 0.28 -11.23 7.72
CA ARG A 42 1.44 -12.01 8.17
C ARG A 42 2.23 -11.22 9.20
N ILE A 43 2.59 -9.98 8.88
CA ILE A 43 3.36 -9.11 9.78
C ILE A 43 2.61 -8.98 11.10
N VAL A 44 1.35 -8.56 11.09
CA VAL A 44 0.54 -8.36 12.31
C VAL A 44 0.41 -9.63 13.16
N ARG A 45 0.43 -10.83 12.56
CA ARG A 45 0.32 -12.10 13.28
C ARG A 45 1.65 -12.57 13.88
N GLU A 46 2.74 -12.30 13.21
CA GLU A 46 4.07 -12.81 13.53
C GLU A 46 4.92 -11.81 14.33
N GLU A 47 4.39 -10.63 14.67
CA GLU A 47 5.16 -9.60 15.37
C GLU A 47 5.75 -10.10 16.69
N SER A 48 7.06 -9.89 16.83
CA SER A 48 7.79 -9.97 18.09
C SER A 48 8.06 -8.54 18.59
N GLU A 49 8.29 -8.36 19.90
CA GLU A 49 8.69 -7.05 20.45
C GLU A 49 10.02 -6.55 19.85
N GLU A 50 10.91 -7.48 19.47
CA GLU A 50 12.21 -7.18 18.86
C GLU A 50 12.07 -6.58 17.45
N ASP A 51 11.08 -7.05 16.68
CA ASP A 51 10.86 -6.63 15.30
C ASP A 51 9.85 -5.48 15.16
N PHE A 52 9.21 -5.06 16.26
CA PHE A 52 8.10 -4.11 16.26
C PHE A 52 8.36 -2.86 15.40
N TRP A 53 9.51 -2.21 15.57
CA TRP A 53 9.82 -0.99 14.83
C TRP A 53 9.93 -1.21 13.32
N THR A 54 10.52 -2.34 12.91
CA THR A 54 10.64 -2.70 11.50
C THR A 54 9.29 -3.12 10.93
N SER A 55 8.48 -3.87 11.69
CA SER A 55 7.12 -4.25 11.31
C SER A 55 6.23 -3.03 11.07
N VAL A 56 6.28 -2.02 11.95
CA VAL A 56 5.54 -0.77 11.76
C VAL A 56 5.95 -0.07 10.47
N GLN A 57 7.25 0.02 10.17
CA GLN A 57 7.73 0.62 8.92
C GLN A 57 7.27 -0.15 7.69
N GLN A 58 7.30 -1.48 7.74
CA GLN A 58 6.80 -2.34 6.65
C GLN A 58 5.29 -2.15 6.44
N ILE A 59 4.50 -2.10 7.51
CA ILE A 59 3.06 -1.84 7.42
C ILE A 59 2.78 -0.47 6.79
N ILE A 60 3.54 0.58 7.11
CA ILE A 60 3.39 1.90 6.49
C ILE A 60 3.66 1.84 4.98
N LEU A 61 4.68 1.09 4.55
CA LEU A 61 4.98 0.92 3.12
C LEU A 61 3.89 0.09 2.41
N LEU A 62 3.36 -0.93 3.06
CA LEU A 62 2.26 -1.74 2.51
C LEU A 62 0.95 -0.94 2.44
N ASP A 63 0.67 -0.09 3.43
CA ASP A 63 -0.46 0.85 3.39
C ASP A 63 -0.33 1.80 2.20
N ALA A 64 0.85 2.40 1.98
CA ALA A 64 1.11 3.24 0.82
C ALA A 64 0.83 2.49 -0.51
N LYS A 65 1.26 1.23 -0.63
CA LYS A 65 0.96 0.37 -1.79
C LYS A 65 -0.55 0.18 -1.98
N LEU A 66 -1.28 -0.15 -0.92
CA LEU A 66 -2.73 -0.35 -0.98
C LEU A 66 -3.49 0.93 -1.31
N VAL A 67 -3.04 2.08 -0.81
CA VAL A 67 -3.63 3.38 -1.13
C VAL A 67 -3.39 3.73 -2.60
N LEU A 68 -2.16 3.54 -3.11
CA LEU A 68 -1.85 3.77 -4.53
C LEU A 68 -2.65 2.84 -5.44
N LEU A 69 -2.70 1.54 -5.13
CA LEU A 69 -3.54 0.57 -5.84
C LEU A 69 -5.00 1.04 -5.88
N ARG A 70 -5.54 1.44 -4.72
CA ARG A 70 -6.91 1.90 -4.60
C ARG A 70 -7.15 3.10 -5.51
N SER A 71 -6.24 4.07 -5.51
CA SER A 71 -6.32 5.24 -6.38
C SER A 71 -6.36 4.84 -7.85
N TYR A 72 -5.43 3.98 -8.31
CA TYR A 72 -5.42 3.45 -9.68
C TYR A 72 -6.72 2.73 -10.05
N ILE A 73 -7.37 2.03 -9.12
CA ILE A 73 -8.59 1.26 -9.40
C ILE A 73 -9.85 2.14 -9.33
N SER A 74 -9.93 3.08 -8.38
CA SER A 74 -11.16 3.84 -8.11
C SER A 74 -11.27 5.16 -8.87
N GLU A 75 -10.14 5.79 -9.21
CA GLU A 75 -10.12 7.14 -9.79
C GLU A 75 -9.65 7.15 -11.24
N PHE A 76 -8.90 6.13 -11.66
CA PHE A 76 -8.39 6.00 -13.01
C PHE A 76 -9.18 4.89 -13.71
N ASP A 77 -10.16 5.27 -14.52
CA ASP A 77 -10.60 4.39 -15.61
C ASP A 77 -9.40 4.26 -16.56
N PHE A 78 -8.49 3.33 -16.21
CA PHE A 78 -7.26 2.92 -16.87
C PHE A 78 -6.76 3.95 -17.88
N GLN A 79 -5.92 4.89 -17.46
CA GLN A 79 -5.31 5.92 -18.32
C GLN A 79 -4.47 5.37 -19.51
N GLY A 80 -4.67 4.12 -19.91
CA GLY A 80 -3.93 3.39 -20.93
C GLY A 80 -2.87 2.46 -20.33
N PHE A 81 -2.66 2.51 -19.01
CA PHE A 81 -1.64 1.70 -18.35
C PHE A 81 -1.98 0.21 -18.36
N SER A 82 -0.97 -0.62 -18.61
CA SER A 82 -1.03 -2.05 -18.38
C SER A 82 -1.01 -2.37 -16.88
N GLU A 83 -1.36 -3.61 -16.52
CA GLU A 83 -1.28 -4.07 -15.14
C GLU A 83 0.16 -4.03 -14.60
N GLU A 84 1.14 -4.37 -15.43
CA GLU A 84 2.56 -4.32 -15.10
C GLU A 84 3.01 -2.89 -14.84
N GLU A 85 2.63 -1.94 -15.70
CA GLU A 85 2.96 -0.51 -15.52
C GLU A 85 2.37 0.04 -14.21
N ILE A 86 1.14 -0.37 -13.87
CA ILE A 86 0.52 0.00 -12.59
C ILE A 86 1.37 -0.52 -11.43
N ILE A 87 1.73 -1.81 -11.45
CA ILE A 87 2.53 -2.43 -10.37
C ILE A 87 3.92 -1.80 -10.29
N GLU A 88 4.58 -1.54 -11.42
CA GLU A 88 5.89 -0.89 -11.47
C GLU A 88 5.83 0.51 -10.87
N ASN A 89 4.84 1.32 -11.24
CA ASN A 89 4.66 2.66 -10.65
C ASN A 89 4.44 2.60 -9.15
N ILE A 90 3.63 1.65 -8.66
CA ILE A 90 3.43 1.45 -7.21
C ILE A 90 4.75 1.10 -6.52
N GLU A 91 5.55 0.19 -7.09
CA GLU A 91 6.84 -0.19 -6.52
C GLU A 91 7.84 0.96 -6.51
N LEU A 92 7.79 1.86 -7.50
CA LEU A 92 8.61 3.07 -7.53
C LEU A 92 8.16 4.10 -6.47
N ASP A 93 6.86 4.35 -6.38
CA ASP A 93 6.34 5.52 -5.66
C ASP A 93 6.02 5.26 -4.18
N HIS A 94 5.74 4.01 -3.78
CA HIS A 94 5.26 3.72 -2.42
C HIS A 94 6.23 4.17 -1.31
N SER A 95 7.54 4.25 -1.61
CA SER A 95 8.57 4.64 -0.64
C SER A 95 8.58 6.14 -0.34
N THR A 96 8.11 6.98 -1.26
CA THR A 96 8.02 8.44 -1.10
C THR A 96 6.61 8.93 -0.87
N TYR A 97 5.60 8.11 -1.19
CA TYR A 97 4.18 8.45 -1.11
C TYR A 97 3.78 9.15 0.20
N THR A 98 4.05 8.54 1.35
CA THR A 98 3.67 9.09 2.67
C THR A 98 4.39 10.42 2.96
N LYS A 99 5.62 10.58 2.48
CA LYS A 99 6.40 11.79 2.65
C LYS A 99 5.85 12.92 1.77
N GLU A 100 5.46 12.62 0.54
CA GLU A 100 4.81 13.58 -0.36
C GLU A 100 3.45 14.05 0.17
N LEU A 101 2.67 13.16 0.79
CA LEU A 101 1.43 13.52 1.49
C LEU A 101 1.66 14.50 2.66
N CYS A 102 2.86 14.51 3.25
CA CYS A 102 3.26 15.48 4.26
C CYS A 102 3.81 16.80 3.68
N GLY A 103 3.75 16.99 2.36
CA GLY A 103 4.15 18.23 1.68
C GLY A 103 5.63 18.33 1.32
N TYR A 104 6.38 17.24 1.44
CA TYR A 104 7.78 17.19 1.01
C TYR A 104 7.89 16.93 -0.49
N ASN A 105 8.93 17.49 -1.10
CA ASN A 105 9.34 17.10 -2.45
C ASN A 105 10.16 15.82 -2.43
N LEU A 106 10.29 15.17 -3.59
CA LEU A 106 11.11 13.97 -3.78
C LEU A 106 12.56 14.17 -3.30
N THR A 107 13.13 15.35 -3.55
CA THR A 107 14.51 15.69 -3.22
C THR A 107 14.75 16.04 -1.75
N ASP A 108 13.70 16.27 -0.96
CA ASP A 108 13.85 16.69 0.41
C ASP A 108 14.30 15.52 1.29
N THR A 109 15.20 15.71 2.25
CA THR A 109 15.64 14.59 3.11
C THR A 109 14.60 14.20 4.18
N GLY A 110 13.67 15.11 4.52
CA GLY A 110 12.71 14.90 5.61
C GLY A 110 13.37 14.84 6.99
N HIS A 111 12.57 14.88 8.06
CA HIS A 111 13.04 14.52 9.40
C HIS A 111 12.96 12.99 9.60
N PRO A 112 13.63 12.38 10.60
CA PRO A 112 13.63 10.93 10.80
C PRO A 112 12.30 10.42 11.40
N SER A 113 11.19 10.66 10.69
CA SER A 113 9.87 10.14 11.02
C SER A 113 9.80 8.65 10.76
N ILE A 114 9.05 7.91 11.60
CA ILE A 114 8.66 6.54 11.28
C ILE A 114 7.78 6.44 10.03
N LEU A 115 7.07 7.52 9.70
CA LEU A 115 6.21 7.63 8.53
C LEU A 115 6.99 7.68 7.20
N PHE A 116 8.26 8.08 7.25
CA PHE A 116 9.12 8.18 6.07
C PHE A 116 10.00 6.94 6.05
N GLY A 117 9.41 5.82 5.66
CA GLY A 117 10.14 4.56 5.53
C GLY A 117 11.45 4.78 4.77
N LYS A 118 12.53 4.07 5.16
CA LYS A 118 13.78 4.14 4.40
C LYS A 118 13.54 3.51 3.02
N GLY A 119 13.31 4.36 2.01
CA GLY A 119 13.64 4.01 0.63
C GLY A 119 15.12 3.59 0.58
N ARG A 120 15.42 2.54 -0.20
CA ARG A 120 16.79 2.04 -0.37
C ARG A 120 17.73 3.12 -0.87
#